data_AF-A0A367R7C3-F1
#
_entry.id   AF-A0A367R7C3-F1
#
_cell.length_a   1.000
_cell.length_b   1.000
_cell.length_c   1.000
_cell.angle_alpha   90.00
_cell.angle_beta   90.00
_cell.angle_gamma   90.00
#
_symmetry.space_group_name_H-M   'P 1'
#
loop_
_entity.id
_entity.type
_entity.pdbx_description
1 polymer ?
#
loop_
_entity_poly.entity_id
_entity_poly.type
_entity_poly.pdbx_seq_one_letter_code
_entity_poly.pdbx_strand_id
1 'polypeptide(L)'
;MKILADADLVLEFLLNRGTFAEDAHKLLMEIAKFPEVEVYVTDKCLKRAHLELLDRRNDQTSEHIVNSIVDMLDGRIIEIDNSIKEKARNYSLRDFDSAEEVACAIEMQLNTIVTQNPQNFDGSTLAIWSVGNLLNIVQLEKNLDRCYSPCRGASSAFEPNQTQEASLSAAKLREAGLYGTDLHGVDLQGVDLSGVNLFATNLYDANLCDADLTGANLCDADLSSANLSGTNLSGANLSGADLTSADISGVNLSNAIVKKAQFGGNSGLTEELELDLKQRGAVFEDCWG
;
A
#
# COMPACT_ATOMS: atom_id res chain seq x y z
N MET A 1 -20.01 6.31 7.35
CA MET A 1 -19.10 6.89 6.35
C MET A 1 -19.34 6.15 5.06
N LYS A 2 -19.75 6.88 4.03
CA LYS A 2 -20.08 6.35 2.72
C LYS A 2 -18.91 6.57 1.79
N ILE A 3 -18.45 5.51 1.15
CA ILE A 3 -17.19 5.49 0.41
C ILE A 3 -17.46 4.98 -0.98
N LEU A 4 -16.94 5.68 -1.99
CA LEU A 4 -16.84 5.14 -3.34
C LEU A 4 -15.54 4.38 -3.48
N ALA A 5 -15.60 3.10 -3.79
CA ALA A 5 -14.43 2.32 -4.20
C ALA A 5 -14.24 2.48 -5.71
N ASP A 6 -13.05 2.94 -6.11
CA ASP A 6 -12.61 3.00 -7.52
C ASP A 6 -12.58 1.59 -8.14
N ALA A 7 -12.83 1.53 -9.45
CA ALA A 7 -12.67 0.33 -10.25
C ALA A 7 -11.35 -0.41 -10.01
N ASP A 8 -10.22 0.29 -10.01
CA ASP A 8 -8.91 -0.34 -9.83
C ASP A 8 -8.77 -0.95 -8.43
N LEU A 9 -9.35 -0.34 -7.40
CA LEU A 9 -9.37 -0.89 -6.05
C LEU A 9 -10.06 -2.26 -6.02
N VAL A 10 -11.30 -2.32 -6.53
CA VAL A 10 -12.13 -3.53 -6.50
C VAL A 10 -11.54 -4.62 -7.38
N LEU A 11 -11.08 -4.25 -8.58
CA LEU A 11 -10.42 -5.14 -9.53
C LEU A 11 -9.16 -5.75 -8.96
N GLU A 12 -8.29 -4.93 -8.38
CA GLU A 12 -6.98 -5.41 -7.97
C GLU A 12 -7.05 -6.26 -6.71
N PHE A 13 -7.99 -5.93 -5.80
CA PHE A 13 -8.39 -6.83 -4.72
C PHE A 13 -8.85 -8.19 -5.27
N LEU A 14 -9.69 -8.20 -6.30
CA LEU A 14 -10.31 -9.41 -6.84
C LEU A 14 -9.41 -10.26 -7.75
N LEU A 15 -8.40 -9.66 -8.40
CA LEU A 15 -7.78 -10.26 -9.59
C LEU A 15 -6.25 -10.25 -9.67
N ASN A 16 -5.57 -9.31 -9.02
CA ASN A 16 -4.16 -9.03 -9.35
C ASN A 16 -3.15 -9.52 -8.31
N ARG A 17 -3.57 -9.92 -7.10
CA ARG A 17 -2.63 -10.35 -6.05
C ARG A 17 -2.22 -11.82 -6.06
N GLY A 18 -2.59 -12.63 -7.06
CA GLY A 18 -2.28 -14.08 -7.05
C GLY A 18 -2.91 -14.87 -5.89
N THR A 19 -3.51 -14.18 -4.93
CA THR A 19 -4.47 -14.64 -3.94
C THR A 19 -5.84 -14.71 -4.60
N PHE A 20 -6.53 -15.83 -4.38
CA PHE A 20 -7.79 -16.15 -5.02
C PHE A 20 -8.85 -15.10 -4.70
N ALA A 21 -9.81 -14.89 -5.58
CA ALA A 21 -10.92 -13.94 -5.38
C ALA A 21 -11.74 -14.19 -4.08
N GLU A 22 -11.54 -15.34 -3.43
CA GLU A 22 -12.00 -15.63 -2.08
C GLU A 22 -11.49 -14.62 -1.02
N ASP A 23 -10.28 -14.08 -1.17
CA ASP A 23 -9.68 -13.19 -0.17
C ASP A 23 -10.25 -11.75 -0.26
N ALA A 24 -10.56 -11.30 -1.48
CA ALA A 24 -11.34 -10.08 -1.70
C ALA A 24 -12.79 -10.23 -1.23
N HIS A 25 -13.41 -11.39 -1.48
CA HIS A 25 -14.74 -11.70 -0.97
C HIS A 25 -14.76 -11.66 0.56
N LYS A 26 -13.77 -12.28 1.24
CA LYS A 26 -13.63 -12.22 2.70
C LYS A 26 -13.46 -10.78 3.20
N LEU A 27 -12.64 -9.97 2.54
CA LEU A 27 -12.44 -8.58 2.94
C LEU A 27 -13.72 -7.75 2.81
N LEU A 28 -14.43 -7.85 1.68
CA LEU A 28 -15.71 -7.17 1.49
C LEU A 28 -16.74 -7.62 2.54
N MET A 29 -16.76 -8.91 2.88
CA MET A 29 -17.58 -9.46 3.96
C MET A 29 -17.19 -8.93 5.34
N GLU A 30 -15.90 -8.72 5.61
CA GLU A 30 -15.47 -8.09 6.86
C GLU A 30 -15.82 -6.60 6.90
N ILE A 31 -15.59 -5.84 5.83
CA ILE A 31 -16.00 -4.42 5.74
C ILE A 31 -17.51 -4.28 5.94
N ALA A 32 -18.31 -5.19 5.37
CA ALA A 32 -19.76 -5.18 5.52
C ALA A 32 -20.25 -5.38 6.96
N LYS A 33 -19.41 -5.88 7.87
CA LYS A 33 -19.75 -6.02 9.30
C LYS A 33 -19.65 -4.72 10.09
N PHE A 34 -19.04 -3.68 9.53
CA PHE A 34 -18.90 -2.38 10.20
C PHE A 34 -20.00 -1.46 9.69
N PRO A 35 -21.11 -1.29 10.43
CA PRO A 35 -22.26 -0.53 9.95
C PRO A 35 -21.96 0.96 9.74
N GLU A 36 -20.90 1.45 10.39
CA GLU A 36 -20.33 2.78 10.18
C GLU A 36 -19.62 2.95 8.82
N VAL A 37 -19.40 1.90 8.02
CA VAL A 37 -18.77 1.99 6.69
C VAL A 37 -19.68 1.37 5.62
N GLU A 38 -20.13 2.23 4.69
CA GLU A 38 -20.93 1.83 3.54
C GLU A 38 -20.06 1.98 2.27
N VAL A 39 -19.82 0.87 1.58
CA VAL A 39 -19.03 0.85 0.33
C VAL A 39 -19.96 0.83 -0.87
N TYR A 40 -19.70 1.71 -1.82
CA TYR A 40 -20.36 1.78 -3.11
C TYR A 40 -19.37 1.54 -4.24
N VAL A 41 -19.83 1.00 -5.35
CA VAL A 41 -19.04 0.79 -6.58
C VAL A 41 -19.84 1.26 -7.80
N THR A 42 -19.17 1.59 -8.90
CA THR A 42 -19.86 1.89 -10.16
C THR A 42 -20.20 0.62 -10.94
N ASP A 43 -21.25 0.66 -11.77
CA ASP A 43 -21.59 -0.44 -12.68
C ASP A 43 -20.46 -0.73 -13.69
N LYS A 44 -19.70 0.29 -14.07
CA LYS A 44 -18.50 0.20 -14.91
C LYS A 44 -17.38 -0.59 -14.25
N CYS A 45 -17.09 -0.33 -12.98
CA CYS A 45 -16.15 -1.12 -12.17
C CYS A 45 -16.52 -2.62 -12.22
N LEU A 46 -17.80 -2.93 -11.99
CA LEU A 46 -18.29 -4.31 -11.99
C LEU A 46 -18.17 -4.98 -13.36
N LYS A 47 -18.51 -4.26 -14.45
CA LYS A 47 -18.34 -4.75 -15.82
C LYS A 47 -16.89 -5.07 -16.15
N ARG A 48 -15.95 -4.22 -15.72
CA ARG A 48 -14.52 -4.46 -15.91
C ARG A 48 -14.06 -5.69 -15.13
N ALA A 49 -14.56 -5.88 -13.90
CA ALA A 49 -14.24 -7.06 -13.08
C ALA A 49 -14.75 -8.35 -13.70
N HIS A 50 -15.97 -8.31 -14.23
CA HIS A 50 -16.57 -9.42 -14.95
C HIS A 50 -15.76 -9.81 -16.20
N LEU A 51 -15.31 -8.83 -16.99
CA LEU A 51 -14.50 -9.07 -18.19
C LEU A 51 -13.14 -9.72 -17.87
N GLU A 52 -12.40 -9.16 -16.91
CA GLU A 52 -11.08 -9.67 -16.53
C GLU A 52 -11.13 -11.08 -15.88
N LEU A 53 -12.18 -11.38 -15.12
CA LEU A 53 -12.37 -12.70 -14.50
C LEU A 53 -12.67 -13.78 -15.56
N LEU A 54 -13.47 -13.46 -16.57
CA LEU A 54 -13.84 -14.40 -17.63
C LEU A 54 -12.69 -14.63 -18.63
N ASP A 55 -11.84 -13.63 -18.89
CA ASP A 55 -10.73 -13.75 -19.83
C ASP A 55 -9.57 -14.61 -19.27
N ARG A 56 -9.42 -14.66 -17.94
CA ARG A 56 -8.33 -15.41 -17.29
C ARG A 56 -8.64 -16.88 -17.04
N ARG A 57 -9.91 -17.24 -16.79
CA ARG A 57 -10.35 -18.63 -16.60
C ARG A 57 -11.82 -18.76 -16.98
N ASN A 58 -12.08 -19.45 -18.08
CA ASN A 58 -13.41 -19.80 -18.55
C ASN A 58 -14.02 -20.93 -17.69
N ASP A 59 -14.01 -20.80 -16.36
CA ASP A 59 -14.48 -21.82 -15.41
C ASP A 59 -15.64 -21.32 -14.53
N GLN A 60 -16.52 -22.24 -14.12
CA GLN A 60 -17.73 -21.96 -13.34
C GLN A 60 -17.47 -21.31 -11.98
N THR A 61 -16.22 -21.35 -11.50
CA THR A 61 -15.83 -20.79 -10.19
C THR A 61 -15.77 -19.28 -10.28
N SER A 62 -15.14 -18.74 -11.34
CA SER A 62 -15.06 -17.29 -11.59
C SER A 62 -16.45 -16.66 -11.68
N GLU A 63 -17.39 -17.33 -12.37
CA GLU A 63 -18.76 -16.84 -12.53
C GLU A 63 -19.53 -16.85 -11.20
N HIS A 64 -19.36 -17.88 -10.37
CA HIS A 64 -19.96 -17.95 -9.05
C HIS A 64 -19.47 -16.84 -8.12
N ILE A 65 -18.16 -16.54 -8.17
CA ILE A 65 -17.54 -15.46 -7.40
C ILE A 65 -18.12 -14.10 -7.79
N VAL A 66 -18.19 -13.80 -9.10
CA VAL A 66 -18.76 -12.53 -9.56
C VAL A 66 -20.19 -12.39 -9.07
N ASN A 67 -21.03 -13.40 -9.27
CA ASN A 67 -22.43 -13.34 -8.85
C ASN A 67 -22.57 -13.14 -7.34
N SER A 68 -21.75 -13.82 -6.52
CA SER A 68 -21.74 -13.62 -5.08
C SER A 68 -21.36 -12.19 -4.67
N ILE A 69 -20.47 -11.54 -5.42
CA ILE A 69 -20.10 -10.14 -5.20
C ILE A 69 -21.22 -9.20 -5.63
N VAL A 70 -21.86 -9.45 -6.77
CA VAL A 70 -23.03 -8.69 -7.22
C VAL A 70 -24.13 -8.74 -6.18
N ASP A 71 -24.45 -9.94 -5.68
CA ASP A 71 -25.46 -10.13 -4.65
C ASP A 71 -25.11 -9.39 -3.35
N MET A 72 -23.82 -9.36 -2.98
CA MET A 72 -23.35 -8.63 -1.79
C MET A 72 -23.43 -7.11 -1.96
N LEU A 73 -23.16 -6.62 -3.17
CA LEU A 73 -23.20 -5.20 -3.51
C LEU A 73 -24.58 -4.75 -3.97
N ASP A 74 -25.61 -5.60 -3.86
CA ASP A 74 -26.97 -5.25 -4.23
C ASP A 74 -27.44 -4.01 -3.46
N GLY A 75 -28.02 -3.04 -4.19
CA GLY A 75 -28.36 -1.72 -3.67
C GLY A 75 -27.18 -0.77 -3.38
N ARG A 76 -25.93 -1.18 -3.64
CA ARG A 76 -24.70 -0.38 -3.47
C ARG A 76 -23.94 -0.14 -4.79
N ILE A 77 -24.51 -0.57 -5.91
CA ILE A 77 -24.01 -0.30 -7.25
C ILE A 77 -24.61 1.02 -7.75
N ILE A 78 -23.74 1.92 -8.20
CA ILE A 78 -24.11 3.23 -8.76
C ILE A 78 -24.08 3.11 -10.28
N GLU A 79 -25.21 3.41 -10.92
CA GLU A 79 -25.33 3.40 -12.38
C GLU A 79 -24.80 4.72 -12.97
N ILE A 80 -23.87 4.64 -13.92
CA ILE A 80 -23.34 5.81 -14.63
C ILE A 80 -24.28 6.19 -15.78
N ASP A 81 -25.29 7.01 -15.46
CA ASP A 81 -26.24 7.54 -16.43
C ASP A 81 -25.72 8.76 -17.22
N ASN A 82 -26.55 9.32 -18.10
CA ASN A 82 -26.17 10.49 -18.91
C ASN A 82 -26.00 11.77 -18.08
N SER A 83 -26.71 11.92 -16.96
CA SER A 83 -26.57 13.06 -16.06
C SER A 83 -25.18 13.06 -15.41
N ILE A 84 -24.75 11.90 -14.92
CA ILE A 84 -23.38 11.70 -14.39
C ILE A 84 -22.33 12.03 -15.45
N LYS A 85 -22.50 11.53 -16.68
CA LYS A 85 -21.56 11.80 -17.79
C LYS A 85 -21.46 13.27 -18.15
N GLU A 86 -22.58 14.00 -18.13
CA GLU A 86 -22.58 15.44 -18.37
C GLU A 86 -21.88 16.22 -17.26
N LYS A 87 -22.05 15.80 -16.01
CA LYS A 87 -21.32 16.37 -14.87
C LYS A 87 -19.83 16.06 -14.95
N ALA A 88 -19.46 14.82 -15.29
CA ALA A 88 -18.08 14.36 -15.45
C ALA A 88 -17.28 15.26 -16.43
N ARG A 89 -17.90 15.66 -17.55
CA ARG A 89 -17.28 16.55 -18.55
C ARG A 89 -16.87 17.93 -18.01
N ASN A 90 -17.45 18.36 -16.89
CA ASN A 90 -17.13 19.66 -16.28
C ASN A 90 -16.00 19.57 -15.23
N TYR A 91 -15.54 18.36 -14.88
CA TYR A 91 -14.39 18.22 -13.99
C TYR A 91 -13.08 18.39 -14.76
N SER A 92 -12.13 19.09 -14.15
CA SER A 92 -10.77 19.31 -14.68
C SER A 92 -9.84 18.12 -14.44
N LEU A 93 -10.38 16.89 -14.39
CA LEU A 93 -9.57 15.68 -14.26
C LEU A 93 -9.08 15.24 -15.64
N ARG A 94 -7.88 14.66 -15.69
CA ARG A 94 -7.27 14.18 -16.93
C ARG A 94 -7.91 12.88 -17.43
N ASP A 95 -8.39 12.08 -16.49
CA ASP A 95 -9.03 10.80 -16.75
C ASP A 95 -10.55 10.95 -16.66
N PHE A 96 -11.25 10.53 -17.71
CA PHE A 96 -12.71 10.67 -17.78
C PHE A 96 -13.43 9.69 -16.84
N ASP A 97 -12.82 8.54 -16.57
CA ASP A 97 -13.40 7.52 -15.69
C ASP A 97 -13.36 8.02 -14.24
N SER A 98 -12.23 8.60 -13.82
CA SER A 98 -12.11 9.29 -12.53
C SER A 98 -13.05 10.49 -12.42
N ALA A 99 -13.31 11.21 -13.52
CA ALA A 99 -14.31 12.28 -13.55
C ALA A 99 -15.74 11.76 -13.36
N GLU A 100 -16.09 10.61 -13.96
CA GLU A 100 -17.37 9.92 -13.72
C GLU A 100 -17.49 9.48 -12.26
N GLU A 101 -16.42 8.95 -11.66
CA GLU A 101 -16.39 8.53 -10.26
C GLU A 101 -16.56 9.70 -9.28
N VAL A 102 -15.89 10.83 -9.53
CA VAL A 102 -16.09 12.05 -8.73
C VAL A 102 -17.52 12.58 -8.87
N ALA A 103 -18.09 12.55 -10.08
CA ALA A 103 -19.48 12.94 -10.30
C ALA A 103 -20.46 12.05 -9.51
N CYS A 104 -20.26 10.72 -9.54
CA CYS A 104 -21.01 9.75 -8.75
C CYS A 104 -20.91 10.04 -7.24
N ALA A 105 -19.69 10.25 -6.73
CA ALA A 105 -19.49 10.48 -5.31
C ALA A 105 -20.16 11.77 -4.82
N ILE A 106 -20.13 12.84 -5.61
CA ILE A 106 -20.80 14.10 -5.25
C ILE A 106 -22.32 13.94 -5.32
N GLU A 107 -22.86 13.33 -6.37
CA GLU A 107 -24.30 13.14 -6.54
C GLU A 107 -24.91 12.28 -5.44
N MET A 108 -24.20 11.23 -5.04
CA MET A 108 -24.61 10.30 -3.98
C MET A 108 -24.25 10.79 -2.58
N GLN A 109 -23.69 12.00 -2.46
CA GLN A 109 -23.24 12.59 -1.19
C GLN A 109 -22.30 11.66 -0.40
N LEU A 110 -21.42 10.97 -1.12
CA LEU A 110 -20.40 10.12 -0.52
C LEU A 110 -19.33 10.99 0.16
N ASN A 111 -18.75 10.45 1.22
CA ASN A 111 -17.78 11.19 2.03
C ASN A 111 -16.40 11.21 1.38
N THR A 112 -16.04 10.12 0.72
CA THR A 112 -14.66 9.83 0.30
C THR A 112 -14.66 8.91 -0.92
N ILE A 113 -13.61 9.04 -1.74
CA ILE A 113 -13.24 8.05 -2.76
C ILE A 113 -12.03 7.28 -2.26
N VAL A 114 -12.06 5.95 -2.31
CA VAL A 114 -10.89 5.10 -2.05
C VAL A 114 -10.34 4.57 -3.36
N THR A 115 -9.04 4.74 -3.57
CA THR A 115 -8.34 4.34 -4.79
C THR A 115 -6.92 3.87 -4.47
N GLN A 116 -6.34 3.09 -5.39
CA GLN A 116 -4.91 2.78 -5.40
C GLN A 116 -4.09 3.82 -6.17
N ASN A 117 -4.75 4.58 -7.04
CA ASN A 117 -4.15 5.51 -7.97
C ASN A 117 -4.59 6.95 -7.65
N PRO A 118 -4.17 7.52 -6.51
CA PRO A 118 -4.62 8.85 -6.08
C PRO A 118 -4.30 9.95 -7.09
N GLN A 119 -3.24 9.77 -7.89
CA GLN A 119 -2.87 10.67 -8.98
C GLN A 119 -3.96 10.82 -10.06
N ASN A 120 -4.85 9.84 -10.22
CA ASN A 120 -5.96 9.93 -11.18
C ASN A 120 -6.99 10.99 -10.75
N PHE A 121 -6.98 11.34 -9.46
CA PHE A 121 -7.86 12.33 -8.85
C PHE A 121 -7.14 13.63 -8.49
N ASP A 122 -5.97 13.90 -9.10
CA ASP A 122 -5.23 15.15 -8.90
C ASP A 122 -6.06 16.35 -9.42
N GLY A 123 -6.68 17.09 -8.49
CA GLY A 123 -7.66 18.15 -8.76
C GLY A 123 -9.08 17.87 -8.26
N SER A 124 -9.34 16.69 -7.67
CA SER A 124 -10.59 16.40 -6.99
C SER A 124 -10.76 17.25 -5.73
N THR A 125 -11.99 17.67 -5.45
CA THR A 125 -12.36 18.36 -4.21
C THR A 125 -12.85 17.41 -3.12
N LEU A 126 -13.02 16.12 -3.44
CA LEU A 126 -13.40 15.09 -2.49
C LEU A 126 -12.18 14.57 -1.74
N ALA A 127 -12.42 14.04 -0.54
CA ALA A 127 -11.39 13.30 0.17
C ALA A 127 -11.01 12.05 -0.63
N ILE A 128 -9.72 11.92 -0.96
CA ILE A 128 -9.16 10.76 -1.64
C ILE A 128 -8.37 9.97 -0.63
N TRP A 129 -8.79 8.74 -0.39
CA TRP A 129 -8.17 7.82 0.54
C TRP A 129 -7.54 6.67 -0.21
N SER A 130 -6.53 6.13 0.42
CA SER A 130 -5.89 4.94 -0.05
C SER A 130 -6.49 3.69 0.61
N VAL A 131 -6.16 2.52 0.09
CA VAL A 131 -6.61 1.24 0.66
C VAL A 131 -6.21 1.08 2.12
N GLY A 132 -4.97 1.44 2.44
CA GLY A 132 -4.46 1.38 3.81
C GLY A 132 -5.24 2.29 4.74
N ASN A 133 -5.70 3.46 4.28
CA ASN A 133 -6.57 4.32 5.10
C ASN A 133 -7.90 3.63 5.43
N LEU A 134 -8.50 2.92 4.46
CA LEU A 134 -9.72 2.17 4.68
C LEU A 134 -9.51 1.03 5.69
N LEU A 135 -8.46 0.23 5.51
CA LEU A 135 -8.16 -0.91 6.40
C LEU A 135 -7.88 -0.47 7.85
N ASN A 136 -7.16 0.64 8.01
CA ASN A 136 -6.86 1.23 9.32
C ASN A 136 -8.11 1.69 10.06
N ILE A 137 -9.02 2.38 9.36
CA ILE A 137 -10.26 2.90 9.96
C ILE A 137 -11.19 1.79 10.41
N VAL A 138 -11.23 0.70 9.64
CA VAL A 138 -12.05 -0.46 9.95
C VAL A 138 -11.33 -1.40 10.94
N GLN A 139 -10.13 -1.04 11.42
CA GLN A 139 -9.27 -1.85 12.30
C GLN A 139 -9.04 -3.27 11.76
N LEU A 140 -9.14 -3.44 10.44
CA LEU A 140 -9.14 -4.73 9.77
C LEU A 140 -7.77 -5.37 9.75
N GLU A 141 -6.69 -4.58 9.82
CA GLU A 141 -5.31 -5.08 9.80
C GLU A 141 -5.11 -6.18 10.86
N LYS A 142 -5.51 -5.93 12.12
CA LYS A 142 -5.38 -6.90 13.23
C LYS A 142 -6.27 -8.14 13.10
N ASN A 143 -7.38 -8.04 12.37
CA ASN A 143 -8.32 -9.15 12.15
C ASN A 143 -7.93 -9.99 10.93
N LEU A 144 -7.39 -9.35 9.89
CA LEU A 144 -6.77 -10.03 8.75
C LEU A 144 -5.54 -10.80 9.24
N ASP A 145 -4.66 -10.20 10.06
CA ASP A 145 -3.50 -10.91 10.63
C ASP A 145 -3.88 -12.17 11.45
N ARG A 146 -5.06 -12.17 12.09
CA ARG A 146 -5.59 -13.35 12.81
C ARG A 146 -6.17 -14.43 11.89
N CYS A 147 -6.78 -14.04 10.77
CA CYS A 147 -7.25 -14.98 9.75
C CYS A 147 -6.10 -15.55 8.90
N TYR A 148 -4.94 -14.89 8.90
CA TYR A 148 -3.70 -15.31 8.24
C TYR A 148 -2.70 -15.89 9.25
N SER A 149 -3.09 -16.95 9.96
CA SER A 149 -2.07 -17.87 10.49
C SER A 149 -1.49 -18.65 9.29
N PRO A 150 -0.18 -18.60 8.99
CA PRO A 150 0.39 -19.51 8.03
C PRO A 150 0.14 -20.93 8.55
N CYS A 151 -0.46 -21.79 7.72
CA CYS A 151 -0.74 -23.18 8.05
C CYS A 151 0.53 -23.87 8.61
N ARG A 152 0.68 -23.88 9.94
CA ARG A 152 1.66 -24.72 10.64
C ARG A 152 1.15 -26.14 10.59
N GLY A 153 1.65 -26.91 9.64
CA GLY A 153 1.24 -28.31 9.51
C GLY A 153 1.95 -29.08 8.40
N ALA A 154 3.28 -29.17 8.44
CA ALA A 154 4.00 -30.30 7.86
C ALA A 154 5.40 -30.41 8.47
N SER A 155 5.49 -31.11 9.60
CA SER A 155 6.73 -31.70 10.08
C SER A 155 7.11 -32.87 9.18
N SER A 156 8.21 -32.77 8.44
CA SER A 156 9.34 -33.72 8.50
C SER A 156 10.30 -33.51 7.33
N ALA A 157 11.57 -33.30 7.68
CA ALA A 157 12.78 -33.67 6.92
C ALA A 157 12.74 -33.52 5.39
N PHE A 158 13.20 -32.38 4.88
CA PHE A 158 13.79 -32.29 3.54
C PHE A 158 15.04 -31.41 3.57
N GLU A 159 16.11 -31.94 2.98
CA GLU A 159 17.45 -31.36 2.87
C GLU A 159 17.46 -30.04 2.07
N PRO A 160 18.47 -29.17 2.28
CA PRO A 160 18.53 -27.86 1.64
C PRO A 160 18.98 -28.04 0.19
N ASN A 161 18.05 -27.95 -0.76
CA ASN A 161 18.40 -27.67 -2.13
C ASN A 161 17.30 -26.90 -2.84
N GLN A 162 17.63 -25.64 -3.13
CA GLN A 162 17.07 -24.81 -4.20
C GLN A 162 15.55 -24.78 -4.28
N THR A 163 14.90 -24.15 -3.30
CA THR A 163 13.60 -23.52 -3.55
C THR A 163 13.86 -22.14 -4.09
N GLN A 164 13.44 -21.95 -5.34
CA GLN A 164 13.20 -20.65 -5.96
C GLN A 164 12.31 -19.85 -5.01
N GLU A 165 12.94 -19.02 -4.18
CA GLU A 165 12.28 -17.97 -3.43
C GLU A 165 11.35 -17.27 -4.39
N ALA A 166 10.07 -17.20 -4.05
CA ALA A 166 9.13 -16.38 -4.76
C ALA A 166 9.59 -14.93 -4.54
N SER A 167 10.57 -14.51 -5.34
CA SER A 167 11.13 -13.18 -5.36
C SER A 167 9.96 -12.22 -5.56
N LEU A 168 9.67 -11.44 -4.52
CA LEU A 168 8.90 -10.21 -4.62
C LEU A 168 9.66 -9.31 -5.59
N SER A 169 9.43 -9.52 -6.89
CA SER A 169 10.10 -8.76 -7.93
C SER A 169 9.83 -7.28 -7.70
N ALA A 170 10.86 -6.45 -7.71
CA ALA A 170 10.85 -4.99 -7.57
C ALA A 170 9.67 -4.27 -8.26
N ALA A 171 9.28 -4.75 -9.45
CA ALA A 171 8.12 -4.25 -10.19
C ALA A 171 6.79 -4.35 -9.42
N LYS A 172 6.60 -5.41 -8.61
CA LYS A 172 5.38 -5.64 -7.82
C LYS A 172 5.29 -4.77 -6.57
N LEU A 173 6.41 -4.38 -5.97
CA LEU A 173 6.42 -3.55 -4.76
C LEU A 173 6.28 -2.06 -5.08
N ARG A 174 6.73 -1.64 -6.27
CA ARG A 174 6.58 -0.28 -6.78
C ARG A 174 5.13 0.11 -7.07
N GLU A 175 4.28 -0.88 -7.37
CA GLU A 175 2.84 -0.74 -7.61
C GLU A 175 1.99 -1.00 -6.34
N ALA A 176 2.54 -1.66 -5.31
CA ALA A 176 1.77 -2.21 -4.19
C ALA A 176 1.31 -1.21 -3.11
N GLY A 177 1.76 0.05 -3.13
CA GLY A 177 1.38 1.09 -2.18
C GLY A 177 1.64 0.70 -0.71
N LEU A 178 2.88 0.88 -0.23
CA LEU A 178 3.35 0.39 1.08
C LEU A 178 3.31 1.46 2.19
N TYR A 179 2.67 2.61 1.99
CA TYR A 179 2.56 3.66 3.00
C TYR A 179 1.79 3.13 4.23
N GLY A 180 2.32 3.34 5.42
CA GLY A 180 1.67 2.98 6.69
C GLY A 180 1.52 1.48 6.94
N THR A 181 2.12 0.61 6.11
CA THR A 181 2.02 -0.85 6.30
C THR A 181 2.95 -1.34 7.41
N ASP A 182 2.58 -2.43 8.08
CA ASP A 182 3.48 -3.14 8.99
C ASP A 182 4.34 -4.15 8.22
N LEU A 183 5.64 -3.85 8.12
CA LEU A 183 6.68 -4.65 7.50
C LEU A 183 7.77 -5.00 8.53
N HIS A 184 7.41 -5.06 9.82
CA HIS A 184 8.32 -5.47 10.88
C HIS A 184 9.05 -6.79 10.55
N GLY A 185 10.38 -6.77 10.61
CA GLY A 185 11.20 -7.98 10.47
C GLY A 185 11.18 -8.63 9.09
N VAL A 186 10.68 -7.94 8.06
CA VAL A 186 10.63 -8.49 6.70
C VAL A 186 12.03 -8.61 6.09
N ASP A 187 12.23 -9.61 5.23
CA ASP A 187 13.44 -9.73 4.42
C ASP A 187 13.24 -9.11 3.04
N LEU A 188 13.92 -7.99 2.79
CA LEU A 188 13.91 -7.20 1.57
C LEU A 188 15.35 -7.00 1.05
N GLN A 189 16.27 -7.91 1.38
CA GLN A 189 17.66 -7.84 0.95
C GLN A 189 17.77 -7.77 -0.58
N GLY A 190 18.53 -6.78 -1.07
CA GLY A 190 18.83 -6.62 -2.50
C GLY A 190 17.64 -6.21 -3.38
N VAL A 191 16.50 -5.84 -2.79
CA VAL A 191 15.29 -5.48 -3.54
C VAL A 191 15.40 -4.06 -4.07
N ASP A 192 14.96 -3.83 -5.32
CA ASP A 192 14.77 -2.48 -5.88
C ASP A 192 13.40 -1.91 -5.44
N LEU A 193 13.49 -0.91 -4.56
CA LEU A 193 12.42 -0.10 -3.99
C LEU A 193 12.59 1.38 -4.41
N SER A 194 13.21 1.62 -5.56
CA SER A 194 13.46 2.98 -6.06
C SER A 194 12.15 3.73 -6.32
N GLY A 195 12.02 4.92 -5.74
CA GLY A 195 10.86 5.79 -5.87
C GLY A 195 9.58 5.31 -5.17
N VAL A 196 9.66 4.25 -4.35
CA VAL A 196 8.49 3.71 -3.63
C VAL A 196 8.02 4.66 -2.54
N ASN A 197 6.70 4.69 -2.29
CA ASN A 197 6.12 5.42 -1.17
C ASN A 197 5.97 4.49 0.06
N LEU A 198 6.82 4.70 1.06
CA LEU A 198 6.91 4.04 2.36
C LEU A 198 6.63 5.05 3.50
N PHE A 199 5.79 6.06 3.24
CA PHE A 199 5.40 7.05 4.24
C PHE A 199 4.79 6.39 5.47
N ALA A 200 5.31 6.69 6.66
CA ALA A 200 4.83 6.18 7.95
C ALA A 200 4.79 4.65 8.08
N THR A 201 5.53 3.92 7.24
CA THR A 201 5.61 2.46 7.25
C THR A 201 6.40 1.97 8.46
N ASN A 202 5.98 0.88 9.09
CA ASN A 202 6.76 0.20 10.12
C ASN A 202 7.72 -0.81 9.47
N LEU A 203 9.01 -0.50 9.48
CA LEU A 203 10.14 -1.31 9.01
C LEU A 203 11.07 -1.68 10.18
N TYR A 204 10.56 -1.66 11.41
CA TYR A 204 11.31 -2.08 12.59
C TYR A 204 11.95 -3.46 12.36
N ASP A 205 13.24 -3.61 12.62
CA ASP A 205 14.01 -4.87 12.49
C ASP A 205 14.00 -5.47 11.06
N ALA A 206 13.60 -4.71 10.03
CA ALA A 206 13.59 -5.20 8.65
C ALA A 206 15.02 -5.41 8.09
N ASN A 207 15.21 -6.43 7.26
CA ASN A 207 16.45 -6.64 6.52
C ASN A 207 16.37 -5.97 5.14
N LEU A 208 17.02 -4.81 5.00
CA LEU A 208 17.09 -4.01 3.77
C LEU A 208 18.52 -3.98 3.19
N CYS A 209 19.36 -4.91 3.62
CA CYS A 209 20.75 -5.02 3.17
C CYS A 209 20.85 -5.00 1.64
N ASP A 210 21.75 -4.19 1.08
CA ASP A 210 21.96 -4.03 -0.37
C ASP A 210 20.72 -3.62 -1.20
N ALA A 211 19.61 -3.21 -0.58
CA ALA A 211 18.41 -2.76 -1.29
C ALA A 211 18.62 -1.38 -1.96
N ASP A 212 17.88 -1.11 -3.04
CA ASP A 212 17.85 0.20 -3.69
C ASP A 212 16.59 0.98 -3.30
N LEU A 213 16.73 1.99 -2.44
CA LEU A 213 15.68 2.92 -2.01
C LEU A 213 15.87 4.32 -2.63
N THR A 214 16.53 4.41 -3.79
CA THR A 214 16.79 5.70 -4.45
C THR A 214 15.51 6.47 -4.68
N GLY A 215 15.42 7.70 -4.15
CA GLY A 215 14.26 8.56 -4.28
C GLY A 215 12.99 8.09 -3.58
N ALA A 216 13.04 7.06 -2.73
CA ALA A 216 11.89 6.57 -1.99
C ALA A 216 11.37 7.62 -0.98
N ASN A 217 10.06 7.61 -0.70
CA ASN A 217 9.47 8.43 0.35
C ASN A 217 9.32 7.61 1.64
N LEU A 218 10.20 7.82 2.61
CA LEU A 218 10.24 7.19 3.93
C LEU A 218 9.88 8.18 5.05
N CYS A 219 9.17 9.26 4.73
CA CYS A 219 8.82 10.28 5.71
C CYS A 219 7.98 9.66 6.83
N ASP A 220 8.37 9.94 8.08
CA ASP A 220 7.80 9.38 9.32
C ASP A 220 7.83 7.84 9.44
N ALA A 221 8.61 7.12 8.62
CA ALA A 221 8.76 5.67 8.72
C ALA A 221 9.55 5.25 9.97
N ASP A 222 9.22 4.09 10.54
CA ASP A 222 9.98 3.46 11.61
C ASP A 222 10.98 2.46 10.99
N LEU A 223 12.26 2.83 10.94
CA LEU A 223 13.38 1.98 10.50
C LEU A 223 14.25 1.56 11.70
N SER A 224 13.75 1.69 12.93
CA SER A 224 14.56 1.41 14.09
C SER A 224 14.97 -0.06 14.15
N SER A 225 16.22 -0.32 14.53
CA SER A 225 16.87 -1.64 14.48
C SER A 225 16.95 -2.32 13.11
N ALA A 226 16.57 -1.67 12.01
CA ALA A 226 16.66 -2.26 10.68
C ALA A 226 18.12 -2.48 10.22
N ASN A 227 18.35 -3.50 9.40
CA ASN A 227 19.62 -3.70 8.70
C ASN A 227 19.60 -2.97 7.35
N LEU A 228 20.27 -1.81 7.29
CA LEU A 228 20.42 -0.97 6.09
C LEU A 228 21.85 -1.03 5.52
N SER A 229 22.60 -2.09 5.83
CA SER A 229 23.97 -2.22 5.35
C SER A 229 24.03 -2.26 3.82
N GLY A 230 24.87 -1.44 3.20
CA GLY A 230 24.99 -1.33 1.75
C GLY A 230 23.78 -0.75 1.00
N THR A 231 22.69 -0.38 1.70
CA THR A 231 21.46 0.14 1.07
C THR A 231 21.70 1.48 0.36
N ASN A 232 21.09 1.66 -0.81
CA ASN A 232 21.14 2.92 -1.54
C ASN A 232 19.91 3.80 -1.23
N LEU A 233 20.07 4.80 -0.36
CA LEU A 233 19.04 5.78 0.00
C LEU A 233 19.21 7.13 -0.71
N SER A 234 19.92 7.15 -1.84
CA SER A 234 20.23 8.41 -2.51
C SER A 234 18.96 9.16 -2.94
N GLY A 235 18.85 10.44 -2.58
CA GLY A 235 17.67 11.26 -2.87
C GLY A 235 16.37 10.86 -2.14
N ALA A 236 16.40 9.88 -1.24
CA ALA A 236 15.22 9.46 -0.48
C ALA A 236 14.76 10.54 0.51
N ASN A 237 13.47 10.59 0.83
CA ASN A 237 12.92 11.46 1.86
C ASN A 237 12.74 10.70 3.17
N LEU A 238 13.63 10.93 4.14
CA LEU A 238 13.62 10.35 5.49
C LEU A 238 13.10 11.35 6.54
N SER A 239 12.40 12.42 6.13
CA SER A 239 11.97 13.45 7.07
C SER A 239 11.14 12.84 8.21
N GLY A 240 11.55 13.04 9.46
CA GLY A 240 10.86 12.49 10.64
C GLY A 240 10.98 10.97 10.85
N ALA A 241 11.67 10.24 9.96
CA ALA A 241 11.86 8.81 10.12
C ALA A 241 12.70 8.47 11.36
N ASP A 242 12.42 7.33 11.99
CA ASP A 242 13.21 6.81 13.11
C ASP A 242 14.22 5.77 12.59
N LEU A 243 15.52 6.06 12.65
CA LEU A 243 16.58 5.14 12.29
C LEU A 243 17.39 4.70 13.52
N THR A 244 16.88 4.87 14.74
CA THR A 244 17.63 4.50 15.95
C THR A 244 18.01 3.02 15.95
N SER A 245 19.23 2.71 16.39
CA SER A 245 19.83 1.37 16.41
C SER A 245 19.95 0.63 15.07
N ALA A 246 19.60 1.26 13.94
CA ALA A 246 19.75 0.65 12.62
C ALA A 246 21.24 0.46 12.24
N ASP A 247 21.55 -0.61 11.51
CA ASP A 247 22.87 -0.77 10.89
C ASP A 247 22.92 -0.02 9.55
N ILE A 248 23.66 1.09 9.52
CA ILE A 248 23.81 1.94 8.34
C ILE A 248 25.20 1.81 7.70
N SER A 249 25.89 0.69 7.95
CA SER A 249 27.22 0.42 7.41
C SER A 249 27.23 0.46 5.88
N GLY A 250 27.94 1.42 5.30
CA GLY A 250 28.05 1.55 3.84
C GLY A 250 26.78 2.07 3.15
N VAL A 251 25.81 2.60 3.90
CA VAL A 251 24.61 3.21 3.33
C VAL A 251 24.96 4.42 2.45
N ASN A 252 24.28 4.57 1.32
CA ASN A 252 24.40 5.77 0.49
C ASN A 252 23.26 6.76 0.81
N LEU A 253 23.57 7.82 1.58
CA LEU A 253 22.62 8.89 1.94
C LEU A 253 22.79 10.17 1.12
N SER A 254 23.45 10.09 -0.03
CA SER A 254 23.71 11.24 -0.90
C SER A 254 22.41 11.92 -1.31
N ASN A 255 22.28 13.23 -1.09
CA ASN A 255 21.07 14.03 -1.38
C ASN A 255 19.78 13.57 -0.65
N ALA A 256 19.86 12.65 0.31
CA ALA A 256 18.69 12.27 1.10
C ALA A 256 18.22 13.44 1.98
N ILE A 257 16.90 13.59 2.12
CA ILE A 257 16.28 14.58 2.99
C ILE A 257 16.12 13.96 4.37
N VAL A 258 16.93 14.39 5.34
CA VAL A 258 16.98 13.81 6.70
C VAL A 258 16.45 14.76 7.78
N LYS A 259 15.63 15.73 7.39
CA LYS A 259 15.14 16.75 8.32
C LYS A 259 14.30 16.10 9.42
N LYS A 260 14.73 16.25 10.68
CA LYS A 260 14.14 15.60 11.87
C LYS A 260 14.21 14.06 11.88
N ALA A 261 14.94 13.44 10.95
CA ALA A 261 15.21 12.01 11.02
C ALA A 261 15.99 11.72 12.31
N GLN A 262 15.60 10.68 13.03
CA GLN A 262 16.19 10.33 14.32
C GLN A 262 17.28 9.28 14.11
N PHE A 263 18.45 9.53 14.69
CA PHE A 263 19.59 8.62 14.71
C PHE A 263 20.08 8.45 16.15
N GLY A 264 20.75 7.34 16.44
CA GLY A 264 21.26 7.02 17.78
C GLY A 264 21.56 5.53 17.88
N GLY A 265 22.68 5.14 18.47
CA GLY A 265 23.06 3.72 18.58
C GLY A 265 23.33 3.01 17.24
N ASN A 266 23.46 3.76 16.14
CA ASN A 266 23.63 3.21 14.80
C ASN A 266 25.00 2.53 14.61
N SER A 267 24.99 1.33 14.02
CA SER A 267 26.21 0.70 13.52
C SER A 267 26.62 1.32 12.19
N GLY A 268 27.93 1.44 11.92
CA GLY A 268 28.43 2.03 10.68
C GLY A 268 28.37 3.57 10.60
N LEU A 269 27.86 4.24 11.63
CA LEU A 269 27.89 5.69 11.73
C LEU A 269 29.32 6.17 12.02
N THR A 270 29.84 7.08 11.19
CA THR A 270 31.12 7.74 11.39
C THR A 270 30.91 9.16 11.90
N GLU A 271 31.91 9.74 12.58
CA GLU A 271 31.84 11.14 13.07
C GLU A 271 31.58 12.14 11.93
N GLU A 272 32.15 11.90 10.74
CA GLU A 272 31.95 12.74 9.55
C GLU A 272 30.50 12.67 9.06
N LEU A 273 29.94 11.47 8.95
CA LEU A 273 28.55 11.27 8.53
C LEU A 273 27.57 11.86 9.56
N GLU A 274 27.85 11.70 10.85
CA GLU A 274 27.05 12.30 11.92
C GLU A 274 26.99 13.83 11.81
N LEU A 275 28.15 14.49 11.62
CA LEU A 275 28.23 15.94 11.47
C LEU A 275 27.47 16.43 10.23
N ASP A 276 27.59 15.75 9.10
CA ASP A 276 26.83 16.05 7.89
C ASP A 276 25.31 15.89 8.11
N LEU A 277 24.88 14.78 8.73
CA LEU A 277 23.47 14.53 9.02
C LEU A 277 22.88 15.60 9.95
N LYS A 278 23.60 16.00 11.00
CA LYS A 278 23.21 17.11 11.88
C LYS A 278 23.05 18.42 11.12
N GLN A 279 23.98 18.75 10.21
CA GLN A 279 23.89 19.96 9.38
C GLN A 279 22.68 19.92 8.43
N ARG A 280 22.31 18.73 7.94
CA ARG A 280 21.10 18.51 7.13
C ARG A 280 19.80 18.46 7.95
N GLY A 281 19.89 18.62 9.27
CA GLY A 281 18.76 18.74 10.18
C GLY A 281 18.28 17.43 10.80
N ALA A 282 19.07 16.36 10.75
CA ALA A 282 18.82 15.15 11.53
C ALA A 282 18.96 15.42 13.04
N VAL A 283 18.24 14.63 13.82
CA VAL A 283 18.26 14.64 15.28
C VAL A 283 19.01 13.39 15.73
N PHE A 284 19.89 13.55 16.71
CA PHE A 284 20.57 12.42 17.35
C PHE A 284 20.06 12.36 18.80
N GLU A 285 19.75 11.16 19.29
CA GLU A 285 19.50 11.01 20.72
C GLU A 285 20.74 11.45 21.51
N ASP A 286 20.55 12.40 22.42
CA ASP A 286 21.62 12.88 23.29
C ASP A 286 22.02 11.74 24.25
N CYS A 287 23.14 11.07 23.96
CA CYS A 287 23.74 10.07 24.85
C CYS A 287 24.31 10.68 26.14
N TRP A 288 23.55 11.41 26.96
CA TRP A 288 23.93 11.68 28.35
C TRP A 288 22.74 11.74 29.31
N GLY A 289 22.69 10.73 30.17
CA GLY A 289 22.13 10.74 31.52
C GLY A 289 22.92 9.78 32.39
#